data_AF-A0AAU2AN82-F1
#
_entry.id   AF-A0AAU2AN82-F1
#
_cell.length_a   1.000
_cell.length_b   1.000
_cell.length_c   1.000
_cell.angle_alpha   90.00
_cell.angle_beta   90.00
_cell.angle_gamma   90.00
#
_symmetry.space_group_name_H-M   'P 1'
#
loop_
_entity.id
_entity.type
_entity.pdbx_description
1 polymer ?
#
loop_
_entity_poly.entity_id
_entity_poly.type
_entity_poly.pdbx_seq_one_letter_code
_entity_poly.pdbx_strand_id
1 'polypeptide(L)'
;MTSEQPPPGQSGPGPSVSAQPAGAGAARPSRGLVLAVFAVLAVLLAVVATVLLWPEKKPAALPPPPAPSVSTPVPTPTPTPTPTPTPTKAVPYTFFTAGSCFDHPQLNKSVTKPEARPCEGAHDGEAIGNPQLPDGLTGDSQISKAMRDGCKEAQAAADARQGGGGPYYGYPFGPSMTFYQQGWRDYTCTLTASNHPGGTRLTGHLK
;
A
#
# COMPACT_ATOMS: atom_id res chain seq x y z
N MET A 1 -56.25 29.15 -27.25
CA MET A 1 -57.57 28.63 -27.64
C MET A 1 -57.42 27.12 -27.61
N THR A 2 -57.68 26.45 -26.48
CA THR A 2 -59.04 26.08 -25.99
C THR A 2 -59.60 25.04 -26.97
N SER A 3 -59.95 23.79 -26.65
CA SER A 3 -60.48 23.16 -25.44
C SER A 3 -60.43 21.61 -25.70
N GLU A 4 -60.13 20.71 -24.77
CA GLU A 4 -60.92 20.24 -23.59
C GLU A 4 -61.56 18.85 -23.87
N GLN A 5 -61.00 17.79 -23.25
CA GLN A 5 -61.56 16.94 -22.18
C GLN A 5 -63.10 16.63 -22.13
N PRO A 6 -63.59 15.66 -21.30
CA PRO A 6 -63.40 14.21 -21.20
C PRO A 6 -64.75 13.45 -20.89
N PRO A 7 -64.93 12.50 -19.92
CA PRO A 7 -65.61 11.19 -20.11
C PRO A 7 -66.87 11.00 -19.21
N PRO A 8 -67.33 9.76 -18.98
CA PRO A 8 -67.65 9.33 -17.60
C PRO A 8 -67.13 7.91 -17.30
N GLY A 9 -66.59 7.58 -16.12
CA GLY A 9 -67.30 7.33 -14.85
C GLY A 9 -67.44 5.80 -14.67
N GLN A 10 -67.17 5.13 -13.55
CA GLN A 10 -67.66 5.34 -12.17
C GLN A 10 -66.88 4.41 -11.19
N SER A 11 -66.37 4.90 -10.06
CA SER A 11 -66.98 4.91 -8.68
C SER A 11 -66.82 3.56 -7.95
N GLY A 12 -65.92 3.36 -6.98
CA GLY A 12 -65.89 3.86 -5.57
C GLY A 12 -66.12 2.67 -4.59
N PRO A 13 -66.00 2.74 -3.24
CA PRO A 13 -65.51 3.79 -2.33
C PRO A 13 -64.42 3.32 -1.29
N GLY A 14 -63.81 4.28 -0.56
CA GLY A 14 -62.92 4.06 0.61
C GLY A 14 -63.67 3.72 1.92
N PRO A 15 -63.01 3.68 3.10
CA PRO A 15 -62.39 4.88 3.69
C PRO A 15 -61.03 4.69 4.41
N SER A 16 -60.44 5.85 4.73
CA SER A 16 -59.19 6.12 5.45
C SER A 16 -59.13 5.62 6.90
N VAL A 17 -57.95 5.17 7.34
CA VAL A 17 -57.42 5.44 8.69
C VAL A 17 -55.89 5.56 8.62
N SER A 18 -55.38 6.75 8.92
CA SER A 18 -53.99 6.94 9.35
C SER A 18 -53.85 6.42 10.77
N ALA A 19 -52.92 5.50 11.01
CA ALA A 19 -52.42 5.18 12.35
C ALA A 19 -50.91 4.88 12.30
N GLN A 20 -50.21 5.46 13.28
CA GLN A 20 -48.77 5.51 13.53
C GLN A 20 -48.04 4.15 13.54
N PRO A 21 -46.69 4.17 13.42
CA PRO A 21 -45.86 2.96 13.38
C PRO A 21 -45.78 2.34 14.78
N ALA A 22 -46.04 1.04 14.88
CA ALA A 22 -45.82 0.27 16.08
C ALA A 22 -45.05 -1.00 15.73
N GLY A 23 -43.92 -1.20 16.41
CA GLY A 23 -43.34 -2.53 16.57
C GLY A 23 -42.09 -2.83 15.75
N ALA A 24 -41.08 -1.96 15.76
CA ALA A 24 -39.72 -2.46 15.76
C ALA A 24 -39.54 -3.28 17.04
N GLY A 25 -39.64 -4.60 16.93
CA GLY A 25 -39.24 -5.53 17.97
C GLY A 25 -37.74 -5.36 18.20
N ALA A 26 -37.39 -4.38 19.03
CA ALA A 26 -36.05 -4.25 19.56
C ALA A 26 -35.76 -5.54 20.33
N ALA A 27 -34.93 -6.40 19.73
CA ALA A 27 -34.35 -7.53 20.41
C ALA A 27 -33.69 -7.00 21.69
N ARG A 28 -34.27 -7.33 22.85
CA ARG A 28 -33.64 -7.07 24.14
C ARG A 28 -32.26 -7.73 24.10
N PRO A 29 -31.15 -6.98 24.23
CA PRO A 29 -29.85 -7.60 24.36
C PRO A 29 -29.88 -8.47 25.61
N SER A 30 -29.58 -9.76 25.43
CA SER A 30 -29.46 -10.70 26.52
C SER A 30 -28.44 -10.17 27.52
N ARG A 31 -28.75 -10.27 28.81
CA ARG A 31 -27.88 -9.83 29.92
C ARG A 31 -26.44 -10.35 29.79
N GLY A 32 -26.22 -11.46 29.09
CA GLY A 32 -24.89 -12.01 28.80
C GLY A 32 -24.06 -11.20 27.80
N LEU A 33 -24.68 -10.60 26.78
CA LEU A 33 -23.97 -9.78 25.79
C LEU A 33 -23.52 -8.43 26.38
N VAL A 34 -24.37 -7.84 27.23
CA VAL A 34 -24.05 -6.59 27.93
C VAL A 34 -22.85 -6.79 28.87
N LEU A 35 -22.81 -7.89 29.61
CA LEU A 35 -21.69 -8.22 30.50
C LEU A 35 -20.38 -8.51 29.74
N ALA A 36 -20.44 -9.17 28.57
CA ALA A 36 -19.27 -9.43 27.74
C ALA A 36 -18.65 -8.13 27.18
N VAL A 37 -19.47 -7.18 26.74
CA VAL A 37 -19.00 -5.87 26.25
C VAL A 37 -18.36 -5.07 27.39
N PHE A 38 -18.96 -5.04 28.59
CA PHE A 38 -18.37 -4.38 29.75
C PHE A 38 -17.04 -5.00 30.17
N ALA A 39 -16.90 -6.33 30.12
CA ALA A 39 -15.65 -7.00 30.45
C ALA A 39 -14.52 -6.63 29.47
N VAL A 40 -14.79 -6.64 28.16
CA VAL A 40 -13.82 -6.24 27.14
C VAL A 40 -13.41 -4.78 27.28
N LEU A 41 -14.39 -3.89 27.56
CA LEU A 41 -14.12 -2.47 27.74
C LEU A 41 -13.30 -2.20 29.02
N ALA A 42 -13.56 -2.93 30.10
CA ALA A 42 -12.78 -2.84 31.33
C ALA A 42 -11.33 -3.33 31.14
N VAL A 43 -11.13 -4.41 30.38
CA VAL A 43 -9.79 -4.91 30.04
C VAL A 43 -9.03 -3.90 29.18
N LEU A 44 -9.67 -3.32 28.16
CA LEU A 44 -9.06 -2.28 27.31
C LEU A 44 -8.67 -1.04 28.13
N LEU A 45 -9.54 -0.59 29.04
CA LEU A 45 -9.23 0.54 29.92
C LEU A 45 -8.08 0.23 30.89
N ALA A 46 -7.98 -1.00 31.42
CA ALA A 46 -6.87 -1.41 32.26
C ALA A 46 -5.53 -1.46 31.49
N VAL A 47 -5.54 -1.89 30.23
CA VAL A 47 -4.36 -1.88 29.35
C VAL A 47 -3.93 -0.45 29.02
N VAL A 48 -4.88 0.45 28.70
CA VAL A 48 -4.55 1.86 28.45
C VAL A 48 -4.03 2.53 29.72
N ALA A 49 -4.64 2.26 30.88
CA ALA A 49 -4.14 2.77 32.16
C ALA A 49 -2.71 2.29 32.44
N THR A 50 -2.40 1.02 32.23
CA THR A 50 -1.04 0.49 32.46
C THR A 50 0.01 1.06 31.50
N VAL A 51 -0.36 1.37 30.25
CA VAL A 51 0.54 2.08 29.31
C VAL A 51 0.74 3.54 29.73
N LEU A 52 -0.31 4.24 30.15
CA LEU A 52 -0.23 5.65 30.57
C LEU A 52 0.43 5.84 31.95
N LEU A 53 0.39 4.82 32.81
CA LEU A 53 1.01 4.83 34.14
C LEU A 53 2.45 4.30 34.13
N TRP A 54 3.06 4.08 32.96
CA TRP A 54 4.46 3.67 32.89
C TRP A 54 5.39 4.81 33.35
N PRO A 55 6.16 4.63 34.43
CA PRO A 55 6.98 5.70 34.98
C PRO A 55 8.24 5.89 34.13
N GLU A 56 8.39 7.06 33.52
CA GLU A 56 9.65 7.51 32.94
C GLU A 56 10.71 7.65 34.05
N LYS A 57 11.66 6.73 34.11
CA LYS A 57 12.89 6.94 34.88
C LYS A 57 13.74 7.97 34.15
N LYS A 58 13.66 9.24 34.54
CA LYS A 58 14.70 10.25 34.27
C LYS A 58 15.90 9.98 35.18
N PRO A 59 17.10 9.70 34.67
CA PRO A 59 18.30 9.82 35.46
C PRO A 59 18.61 11.31 35.66
N ALA A 60 18.63 11.75 36.92
CA ALA A 60 19.17 13.05 37.28
C ALA A 60 20.68 13.07 37.02
N ALA A 61 21.15 14.13 36.35
CA ALA A 61 22.57 14.39 36.13
C ALA A 61 23.25 14.74 37.45
N LEU A 62 24.38 14.07 37.74
CA LEU A 62 25.31 14.47 38.81
C LEU A 62 26.26 15.56 38.29
N PRO A 63 26.69 16.51 39.15
CA PRO A 63 27.65 17.54 38.79
C PRO A 63 29.07 16.97 38.56
N PRO A 64 29.89 17.60 37.70
CA PRO A 64 31.15 17.02 37.24
C PRO A 64 32.32 17.23 38.22
N PRO A 65 33.23 16.25 38.36
CA PRO A 65 34.56 16.45 38.95
C PRO A 65 35.55 17.06 37.93
N PRO A 66 36.57 17.82 38.36
CA PRO A 66 37.52 18.49 37.46
C PRO A 66 38.52 17.50 36.80
N ALA A 67 38.92 17.88 35.58
CA ALA A 67 39.55 17.07 34.55
C ALA A 67 41.04 16.70 34.78
N PRO A 68 41.47 15.59 34.15
CA PRO A 68 42.77 15.53 33.48
C PRO A 68 42.64 15.32 31.95
N SER A 69 43.51 16.01 31.20
CA SER A 69 43.56 16.05 29.73
C SER A 69 43.74 14.67 29.08
N VAL A 70 42.81 14.27 28.21
CA VAL A 70 42.96 13.12 27.30
C VAL A 70 42.31 13.47 25.96
N SER A 71 43.04 13.26 24.86
CA SER A 71 42.59 13.53 23.49
C SER A 71 41.26 12.85 23.19
N THR A 72 40.26 13.63 22.79
CA THR A 72 38.90 13.15 22.52
C THR A 72 38.88 12.30 21.25
N PRO A 73 38.48 11.02 21.28
CA PRO A 73 38.14 10.28 20.07
C PRO A 73 36.87 10.87 19.44
N VAL A 74 36.90 11.08 18.13
CA VAL A 74 35.73 11.52 17.34
C VAL A 74 34.59 10.51 17.53
N PRO A 75 33.36 10.94 17.88
CA PRO A 75 32.24 10.01 18.02
C PRO A 75 31.99 9.32 16.67
N THR A 76 32.07 7.98 16.69
CA THR A 76 31.67 7.15 15.54
C THR A 76 30.16 7.31 15.37
N PRO A 77 29.63 7.62 14.17
CA PRO A 77 28.19 7.73 13.96
C PRO A 77 27.54 6.37 14.24
N THR A 78 26.55 6.36 15.13
CA THR A 78 25.69 5.20 15.37
C THR A 78 24.96 4.84 14.06
N PRO A 79 25.00 3.59 13.59
CA PRO A 79 24.26 3.21 12.38
C PRO A 79 22.76 3.38 12.61
N THR A 80 22.12 4.20 11.78
CA THR A 80 20.65 4.26 11.68
C THR A 80 20.13 2.88 11.26
N PRO A 81 19.09 2.33 11.92
CA PRO A 81 18.52 1.05 11.51
C PRO A 81 18.01 1.14 10.07
N THR A 82 18.54 0.29 9.20
CA THR A 82 18.02 0.10 7.85
C THR A 82 16.58 -0.43 7.96
N PRO A 83 15.58 0.17 7.30
CA PRO A 83 14.23 -0.35 7.32
C PRO A 83 14.22 -1.78 6.79
N THR A 84 13.58 -2.68 7.54
CA THR A 84 13.36 -4.06 7.11
C THR A 84 12.42 -4.04 5.90
N PRO A 85 12.74 -4.72 4.79
CA PRO A 85 11.90 -4.69 3.60
C PRO A 85 10.48 -5.17 3.92
N THR A 86 9.49 -4.43 3.44
CA THR A 86 8.07 -4.79 3.51
C THR A 86 7.85 -6.15 2.84
N PRO A 87 7.03 -7.05 3.43
CA PRO A 87 6.78 -8.37 2.85
C PRO A 87 6.24 -8.23 1.43
N THR A 88 6.93 -8.88 0.50
CA THR A 88 6.49 -9.05 -0.88
C THR A 88 5.46 -10.17 -0.93
N LYS A 89 4.35 -9.98 -1.66
CA LYS A 89 3.36 -11.04 -1.93
C LYS A 89 4.09 -12.30 -2.44
N ALA A 90 3.82 -13.46 -1.84
CA ALA A 90 4.42 -14.72 -2.27
C ALA A 90 3.79 -15.18 -3.60
N VAL A 91 4.42 -14.85 -4.72
CA VAL A 91 4.05 -15.29 -6.06
C VAL A 91 5.23 -16.01 -6.73
N PRO A 92 5.00 -16.90 -7.71
CA PRO A 92 6.07 -17.72 -8.31
C PRO A 92 6.89 -16.98 -9.39
N TYR A 93 6.90 -15.65 -9.38
CA TYR A 93 7.61 -14.77 -10.32
C TYR A 93 8.05 -13.49 -9.61
N THR A 94 8.84 -12.65 -10.29
CA THR A 94 9.28 -11.36 -9.73
C THR A 94 8.09 -10.45 -9.47
N PHE A 95 7.95 -9.99 -8.23
CA PHE A 95 6.94 -9.02 -7.82
C PHE A 95 7.55 -8.10 -6.78
N PHE A 96 7.28 -6.80 -6.88
CA PHE A 96 7.67 -5.83 -5.87
C PHE A 96 6.46 -4.96 -5.54
N THR A 97 6.15 -4.82 -4.25
CA THR A 97 5.05 -3.94 -3.83
C THR A 97 5.37 -2.49 -4.23
N ALA A 98 4.40 -1.73 -4.69
CA ALA A 98 4.56 -0.32 -5.05
C ALA A 98 5.23 0.47 -3.91
N GLY A 99 6.15 1.35 -4.26
CA GLY A 99 7.07 2.05 -3.36
C GLY A 99 8.32 1.25 -2.96
N SER A 100 8.43 -0.04 -3.34
CA SER A 100 9.63 -0.83 -3.06
C SER A 100 10.71 -0.54 -4.09
N CYS A 101 11.91 -0.23 -3.61
CA CYS A 101 13.11 -0.19 -4.43
C CYS A 101 13.69 -1.59 -4.60
N PHE A 102 14.35 -1.84 -5.72
CA PHE A 102 14.82 -3.17 -6.06
C PHE A 102 16.13 -3.15 -6.86
N ASP A 103 16.79 -4.31 -6.83
CA ASP A 103 17.77 -4.70 -7.81
C ASP A 103 17.28 -5.88 -8.64
N HIS A 104 17.69 -5.90 -9.90
CA HIS A 104 17.28 -6.95 -10.83
C HIS A 104 18.46 -7.42 -11.69
N PRO A 105 18.66 -8.74 -11.90
CA PRO A 105 19.75 -9.27 -12.73
C PRO A 105 19.80 -8.74 -14.17
N GLN A 106 18.66 -8.26 -14.69
CA GLN A 106 18.58 -7.65 -16.02
C GLN A 106 19.16 -6.23 -16.10
N LEU A 107 19.31 -5.56 -14.95
CA LEU A 107 19.82 -4.19 -14.84
C LEU A 107 21.19 -4.17 -14.14
N ASN A 108 21.46 -5.13 -13.27
CA ASN A 108 22.72 -5.26 -12.55
C ASN A 108 23.22 -6.71 -12.57
N LYS A 109 24.30 -6.97 -13.31
CA LYS A 109 24.88 -8.33 -13.44
C LYS A 109 25.51 -8.87 -12.16
N SER A 110 25.75 -8.02 -11.16
CA SER A 110 26.28 -8.44 -9.85
C SER A 110 25.20 -9.08 -8.98
N VAL A 111 23.93 -8.93 -9.36
CA VAL A 111 22.77 -9.44 -8.64
C VAL A 111 22.31 -10.72 -9.31
N THR A 112 22.17 -11.78 -8.52
CA THR A 112 21.85 -13.13 -9.03
C THR A 112 20.36 -13.44 -9.01
N LYS A 113 19.58 -12.69 -8.21
CA LYS A 113 18.13 -12.85 -8.06
C LYS A 113 17.49 -11.48 -7.86
N PRO A 114 16.24 -11.28 -8.31
CA PRO A 114 15.47 -10.08 -7.99
C PRO A 114 15.36 -9.92 -6.47
N GLU A 115 15.65 -8.74 -5.95
CA GLU A 115 15.61 -8.47 -4.51
C GLU A 115 15.09 -7.05 -4.23
N ALA A 116 14.25 -6.92 -3.20
CA ALA A 116 13.86 -5.62 -2.66
C ALA A 116 15.00 -5.06 -1.81
N ARG A 117 15.22 -3.74 -1.86
CA ARG A 117 16.32 -3.07 -1.19
C ARG A 117 15.85 -1.74 -0.57
N PRO A 118 16.57 -1.20 0.42
CA PRO A 118 16.35 0.17 0.89
C PRO A 118 16.52 1.19 -0.25
N CYS A 119 15.70 2.23 -0.23
CA CYS A 119 15.66 3.24 -1.29
C CYS A 119 16.71 4.34 -1.11
N GLU A 120 17.25 4.50 0.09
CA GLU A 120 18.21 5.54 0.46
C GLU A 120 19.60 5.34 -0.16
N GLY A 121 19.83 4.18 -0.79
CA GLY A 121 21.07 3.84 -1.48
C GLY A 121 20.86 3.59 -2.97
N ALA A 122 21.96 3.28 -3.67
CA ALA A 122 21.92 2.95 -5.09
C ALA A 122 21.13 1.66 -5.35
N HIS A 123 20.09 1.76 -6.18
CA HIS A 123 19.21 0.66 -6.58
C HIS A 123 18.81 0.78 -8.06
N ASP A 124 18.37 -0.32 -8.65
CA ASP A 124 18.15 -0.38 -10.11
C ASP A 124 16.82 0.27 -10.52
N GLY A 125 15.79 0.19 -9.67
CA GLY A 125 14.50 0.81 -9.93
C GLY A 125 13.58 0.81 -8.71
N GLU A 126 12.45 1.49 -8.87
CA GLU A 126 11.37 1.50 -7.88
C GLU A 126 10.05 1.04 -8.51
N ALA A 127 9.29 0.27 -7.76
CA ALA A 127 7.95 -0.16 -8.13
C ALA A 127 6.98 1.02 -8.02
N ILE A 128 6.30 1.37 -9.11
CA ILE A 128 5.38 2.52 -9.18
C ILE A 128 3.90 2.12 -9.17
N GLY A 129 3.60 0.81 -9.15
CA GLY A 129 2.23 0.31 -9.08
C GLY A 129 2.15 -1.21 -9.17
N ASN A 130 1.04 -1.78 -8.68
CA ASN A 130 0.75 -3.21 -8.78
C ASN A 130 -0.64 -3.48 -9.38
N PRO A 131 -0.81 -3.39 -10.71
CA PRO A 131 -2.10 -3.64 -11.34
C PRO A 131 -2.34 -5.14 -11.55
N GLN A 132 -3.52 -5.46 -12.09
CA GLN A 132 -3.90 -6.82 -12.46
C GLN A 132 -4.11 -6.91 -13.98
N LEU A 133 -3.54 -7.93 -14.62
CA LEU A 133 -3.76 -8.23 -16.04
C LEU A 133 -5.24 -8.46 -16.33
N PRO A 134 -5.78 -8.10 -17.51
CA PRO A 134 -7.15 -8.45 -17.91
C PRO A 134 -7.30 -9.96 -18.16
N ASP A 135 -8.54 -10.42 -18.28
CA ASP A 135 -8.86 -11.80 -18.66
C ASP A 135 -8.70 -12.01 -20.18
N GLY A 136 -8.70 -13.27 -20.62
CA GLY A 136 -8.77 -13.63 -22.04
C GLY A 136 -7.47 -13.48 -22.82
N LEU A 137 -6.33 -13.24 -22.17
CA LEU A 137 -5.03 -13.21 -22.84
C LEU A 137 -4.62 -14.64 -23.22
N THR A 138 -4.12 -14.83 -24.44
CA THR A 138 -3.83 -16.17 -24.98
C THR A 138 -2.35 -16.47 -25.22
N GLY A 139 -1.44 -15.59 -24.80
CA GLY A 139 0.00 -15.86 -24.87
C GLY A 139 0.89 -14.79 -24.24
N ASP A 140 2.16 -15.12 -24.02
CA ASP A 140 3.14 -14.26 -23.33
C ASP A 140 3.34 -12.90 -24.01
N SER A 141 3.24 -12.82 -25.33
CA SER A 141 3.30 -11.56 -26.09
C SER A 141 2.16 -10.61 -25.70
N GLN A 142 0.93 -11.16 -25.58
CA GLN A 142 -0.23 -10.38 -25.18
C GLN A 142 -0.14 -9.97 -23.71
N ILE A 143 0.34 -10.87 -22.84
CA ILE A 143 0.62 -10.55 -21.43
C ILE A 143 1.64 -9.41 -21.33
N SER A 144 2.77 -9.54 -22.00
CA SER A 144 3.83 -8.51 -22.01
C SER A 144 3.33 -7.16 -22.52
N LYS A 145 2.49 -7.17 -23.58
CA LYS A 145 1.87 -5.96 -24.10
C LYS A 145 0.87 -5.36 -23.10
N ALA A 146 0.00 -6.18 -22.53
CA ALA A 146 -1.00 -5.74 -21.55
C ALA A 146 -0.34 -5.15 -20.30
N MET A 147 0.73 -5.76 -19.78
CA MET A 147 1.47 -5.19 -18.66
C MET A 147 2.07 -3.82 -19.00
N ARG A 148 2.76 -3.70 -20.14
CA ARG A 148 3.33 -2.42 -20.59
C ARG A 148 2.26 -1.35 -20.77
N ASP A 149 1.14 -1.70 -21.39
CA ASP A 149 0.03 -0.76 -21.60
C ASP A 149 -0.59 -0.31 -20.28
N GLY A 150 -0.84 -1.25 -19.36
CA GLY A 150 -1.42 -0.92 -18.06
C GLY A 150 -0.47 -0.16 -17.12
N CYS A 151 0.84 -0.14 -17.39
CA CYS A 151 1.79 0.70 -16.63
C CYS A 151 1.90 2.14 -17.13
N LYS A 152 1.34 2.48 -18.29
CA LYS A 152 1.54 3.80 -18.93
C LYS A 152 1.10 4.96 -18.05
N GLU A 153 -0.04 4.83 -17.37
CA GLU A 153 -0.56 5.90 -16.52
C GLU A 153 0.32 6.11 -15.28
N ALA A 154 0.68 5.03 -14.58
CA ALA A 154 1.57 5.09 -13.43
C ALA A 154 2.94 5.67 -13.82
N GLN A 155 3.49 5.25 -14.96
CA GLN A 155 4.75 5.76 -15.48
C GLN A 155 4.65 7.25 -15.81
N ALA A 156 3.63 7.69 -16.55
CA ALA A 156 3.43 9.09 -16.87
C ALA A 156 3.28 9.97 -15.62
N ALA A 157 2.55 9.48 -14.60
CA ALA A 157 2.40 10.16 -13.33
C ALA A 157 3.73 10.25 -12.55
N ALA A 158 4.52 9.18 -12.52
CA ALA A 158 5.84 9.19 -11.90
C ALA A 158 6.81 10.12 -12.63
N ASP A 159 6.85 10.06 -13.97
CA ASP A 159 7.68 10.92 -14.82
C ASP A 159 7.35 12.40 -14.60
N ALA A 160 6.06 12.75 -14.51
CA ALA A 160 5.61 14.13 -14.27
C ALA A 160 6.13 14.69 -12.93
N ARG A 161 6.24 13.85 -11.89
CA ARG A 161 6.77 14.25 -10.57
C ARG A 161 8.29 14.44 -10.56
N GLN A 162 9.02 13.79 -11.46
CA GLN A 162 10.48 13.88 -11.47
C GLN A 162 10.98 15.26 -11.93
N GLY A 163 10.15 16.05 -12.62
CA GLY A 163 10.46 17.44 -12.97
C GLY A 163 11.60 17.60 -14.00
N GLY A 164 11.81 16.60 -14.87
CA GLY A 164 12.76 16.69 -15.99
C GLY A 164 14.10 15.94 -15.84
N GLY A 165 14.21 15.00 -14.91
CA GLY A 165 15.42 14.18 -14.68
C GLY A 165 15.59 12.95 -15.60
N GLY A 166 14.78 12.80 -16.64
CA GLY A 166 14.72 11.59 -17.49
C GLY A 166 15.54 11.68 -18.78
N PRO A 167 15.79 10.53 -19.45
CA PRO A 167 14.77 9.50 -19.61
C PRO A 167 14.74 8.47 -18.49
N TYR A 168 13.54 8.22 -17.97
CA TYR A 168 13.25 7.05 -17.16
C TYR A 168 12.61 5.96 -18.02
N TYR A 169 12.74 4.70 -17.59
CA TYR A 169 12.30 3.56 -18.37
C TYR A 169 11.42 2.62 -17.54
N GLY A 170 10.26 2.29 -18.09
CA GLY A 170 9.32 1.35 -17.50
C GLY A 170 9.69 -0.11 -17.79
N TYR A 171 9.75 -0.94 -16.76
CA TYR A 171 10.04 -2.37 -16.91
C TYR A 171 9.05 -3.23 -16.08
N PRO A 172 7.91 -3.65 -16.67
CA PRO A 172 6.94 -4.42 -15.91
C PRO A 172 7.46 -5.82 -15.58
N PHE A 173 7.22 -6.28 -14.36
CA PHE A 173 7.46 -7.66 -13.92
C PHE A 173 6.14 -8.35 -13.63
N GLY A 174 5.94 -9.57 -14.11
CA GLY A 174 4.69 -10.27 -13.91
C GLY A 174 4.71 -11.72 -14.36
N PRO A 175 3.53 -12.36 -14.39
CA PRO A 175 3.42 -13.78 -14.69
C PRO A 175 3.77 -14.08 -16.15
N SER A 176 4.32 -15.26 -16.41
CA SER A 176 4.27 -15.88 -17.74
C SER A 176 2.88 -16.46 -18.01
N MET A 177 2.64 -16.91 -19.24
CA MET A 177 1.38 -17.55 -19.63
C MET A 177 1.02 -18.73 -18.72
N THR A 178 2.02 -19.52 -18.29
CA THR A 178 1.80 -20.65 -17.37
C THR A 178 1.21 -20.21 -16.04
N PHE A 179 1.69 -19.12 -15.45
CA PHE A 179 1.16 -18.61 -14.18
C PHE A 179 -0.15 -17.84 -14.36
N TYR A 180 -0.30 -17.14 -15.49
CA TYR A 180 -1.55 -16.48 -15.85
C TYR A 180 -2.72 -17.45 -15.94
N GLN A 181 -2.53 -18.61 -16.58
CA GLN A 181 -3.53 -19.68 -16.66
C GLN A 181 -3.91 -20.28 -15.29
N GLN A 182 -3.04 -20.15 -14.29
CA GLN A 182 -3.29 -20.58 -12.92
C GLN A 182 -4.01 -19.50 -12.09
N GLY A 183 -4.39 -18.37 -12.71
CA GLY A 183 -5.10 -17.27 -12.06
C GLY A 183 -4.19 -16.18 -11.47
N TRP A 184 -2.86 -16.31 -11.59
CA TRP A 184 -1.96 -15.25 -11.16
C TRP A 184 -1.97 -14.11 -12.17
N ARG A 185 -2.47 -12.94 -11.76
CA ARG A 185 -2.67 -11.81 -12.67
C ARG A 185 -2.01 -10.51 -12.21
N ASP A 186 -1.58 -10.43 -10.95
CA ASP A 186 -0.88 -9.25 -10.45
C ASP A 186 0.48 -9.11 -11.13
N TYR A 187 0.83 -7.88 -11.45
CA TYR A 187 2.14 -7.54 -11.98
C TYR A 187 2.62 -6.24 -11.34
N THR A 188 3.91 -5.96 -11.47
CA THR A 188 4.57 -4.78 -10.94
C THR A 188 4.92 -3.86 -12.08
N CYS A 189 4.46 -2.62 -12.02
CA CYS A 189 5.01 -1.53 -12.82
C CYS A 189 6.23 -0.97 -12.12
N THR A 190 7.31 -0.75 -12.86
CA THR A 190 8.53 -0.16 -12.31
C THR A 190 8.99 1.01 -13.14
N LEU A 191 9.83 1.84 -12.55
CA LEU A 191 10.55 2.89 -13.24
C LEU A 191 12.04 2.84 -12.85
N THR A 192 12.90 3.02 -13.83
CA THR A 192 14.36 2.85 -13.72
C THR A 192 15.06 4.05 -14.36
N ALA A 193 16.30 4.33 -13.94
CA ALA A 193 17.14 5.38 -14.53
C ALA A 193 17.93 4.91 -15.77
N SER A 194 17.86 3.62 -16.13
CA SER A 194 18.49 3.06 -17.32
C SER A 194 17.76 1.82 -17.80
N ASN A 195 17.82 1.55 -19.11
CA ASN A 195 17.24 0.38 -19.76
C ASN A 195 18.26 -0.71 -20.12
N HIS A 196 19.50 -0.62 -19.64
CA HIS A 196 20.54 -1.59 -19.95
C HIS A 196 21.33 -1.99 -18.69
N PRO A 197 21.96 -3.19 -18.69
CA PRO A 197 22.80 -3.62 -17.60
C PRO A 197 23.94 -2.61 -17.31
N GLY A 198 24.16 -2.32 -16.03
CA GLY A 198 25.24 -1.44 -15.57
C GLY A 198 25.05 0.05 -15.88
N GLY A 199 23.85 0.46 -16.29
CA GLY A 199 23.54 1.87 -16.49
C GLY A 199 23.34 2.65 -15.20
N THR A 200 22.91 3.91 -15.35
CA THR A 200 22.61 4.80 -14.22
C THR A 200 21.58 4.16 -13.28
N ARG A 201 21.82 4.32 -11.98
CA ARG A 201 21.02 3.78 -10.89
C ARG A 201 20.30 4.92 -10.17
N LEU A 202 19.14 4.61 -9.60
CA LEU A 202 18.48 5.54 -8.68
C LEU A 202 19.28 5.59 -7.36
N THR A 203 19.28 6.74 -6.70
CA THR A 203 20.00 6.96 -5.43
C THR A 203 19.06 7.37 -4.29
N GLY A 204 17.76 7.23 -4.51
CA GLY A 204 16.69 7.71 -3.64
C GLY A 204 15.35 7.30 -4.24
N HIS A 205 14.28 7.49 -3.46
CA HIS A 205 12.93 7.35 -3.99
C HIS A 205 12.69 8.25 -5.20
N LEU A 206 11.85 7.77 -6.12
CA LEU A 206 11.18 8.58 -7.10
C LEU A 206 10.29 9.61 -6.38
N LYS A 207 10.27 10.83 -6.91
CA LYS A 207 9.44 11.92 -6.39
C LYS A 207 7.94 11.71 -6.61
#